data_AF-A0A924W4P6-F1
#
_entry.id   AF-A0A924W4P6-F1
#
_cell.length_a   1.000
_cell.length_b   1.000
_cell.length_c   1.000
_cell.angle_alpha   90.00
_cell.angle_beta   90.00
_cell.angle_gamma   90.00
#
_symmetry.space_group_name_H-M   'P 1'
#
loop_
_entity.id
_entity.type
_entity.pdbx_description
1 polymer ?
#
loop_
_entity_poly.entity_id
_entity_poly.type
_entity_poly.pdbx_seq_one_letter_code
_entity_poly.pdbx_strand_id
1 'polypeptide(L)' 'MLLLGQTALYLLALGGVVAGSLGAIFFAGGAMNQARSVELRRRRWALAALCVGGIVASATLGFVGIPAMLYLASQ' A
#
# COMPACT_ATOMS: atom_id res chain seq x y z
N MET A 1 -13.42 21.67 -11.03
CA MET A 1 -13.13 20.24 -11.35
C MET A 1 -11.82 19.75 -10.73
N LEU A 2 -10.74 20.54 -10.73
CA LEU A 2 -9.46 20.20 -10.11
C LEU A 2 -9.55 19.78 -8.62
N LEU A 3 -10.28 20.55 -7.79
CA LEU A 3 -10.45 20.23 -6.37
C LEU A 3 -11.11 18.86 -6.15
N LEU A 4 -12.17 18.56 -6.91
CA LEU A 4 -12.87 17.27 -6.81
C LEU A 4 -11.96 16.11 -7.25
N GLY A 5 -11.20 16.29 -8.33
CA GLY A 5 -10.23 15.29 -8.79
C GLY A 5 -9.13 15.02 -7.76
N GLN A 6 -8.56 16.07 -7.17
CA GLN A 6 -7.55 15.95 -6.11
C GLN A 6 -8.11 15.25 -4.87
N THR A 7 -9.31 15.62 -4.42
CA THR A 7 -9.97 14.97 -3.29
C THR A 7 -10.25 13.50 -3.56
N ALA A 8 -10.72 13.15 -4.77
CA ALA A 8 -10.96 11.76 -5.14
C ALA A 8 -9.67 10.93 -5.14
N LEU A 9 -8.58 11.47 -5.71
CA LEU A 9 -7.27 10.82 -5.69
C LEU A 9 -6.74 10.64 -4.25
N TYR A 10 -6.89 11.65 -3.40
CA TYR A 10 -6.51 11.56 -1.99
C TYR A 10 -7.30 10.47 -1.26
N LEU A 11 -8.62 10.42 -1.44
CA LEU A 11 -9.48 9.41 -0.81
C LEU A 11 -9.16 8.00 -1.32
N LEU A 12 -8.83 7.83 -2.60
CA LEU A 12 -8.37 6.55 -3.15
C LEU A 12 -7.04 6.12 -2.55
N ALA A 13 -6.08 7.03 -2.44
CA ALA A 13 -4.79 6.74 -1.82
C ALA A 13 -4.97 6.33 -0.35
N LEU A 14 -5.79 7.07 0.39
CA LEU A 14 -6.13 6.76 1.78
C LEU A 14 -6.81 5.39 1.89
N GLY A 15 -7.81 5.13 1.06
CA GLY A 15 -8.51 3.84 1.02
C GLY A 15 -7.55 2.68 0.74
N GLY A 16 -6.60 2.85 -0.18
CA GLY A 16 -5.57 1.88 -0.48
C GLY A 16 -4.64 1.60 0.70
N VAL A 17 -4.19 2.64 1.41
CA VAL A 17 -3.33 2.50 2.60
C VAL A 17 -4.08 1.80 3.74
N VAL A 18 -5.35 2.17 3.98
CA VAL A 18 -6.18 1.55 5.02
C VAL A 18 -6.44 0.08 4.69
N ALA A 19 -6.88 -0.23 3.46
CA ALA A 19 -7.13 -1.59 3.02
C ALA A 19 -5.84 -2.44 3.06
N GLY A 20 -4.72 -1.87 2.62
CA GLY A 20 -3.40 -2.51 2.71
C GLY A 20 -2.99 -2.79 4.15
N SER A 21 -3.21 -1.85 5.06
CA SER A 21 -2.85 -2.01 6.48
C SER A 21 -3.70 -3.08 7.16
N LEU A 22 -5.02 -3.08 6.91
CA LEU A 22 -5.93 -4.11 7.42
C LEU A 22 -5.59 -5.50 6.85
N GLY A 23 -5.32 -5.56 5.54
CA GLY A 23 -4.88 -6.79 4.87
C GLY A 23 -3.57 -7.31 5.46
N ALA A 24 -2.58 -6.44 5.64
CA ALA A 24 -1.29 -6.79 6.23
C ALA A 24 -1.46 -7.40 7.62
N ILE A 25 -2.25 -6.77 8.50
CA ILE A 25 -2.51 -7.27 9.86
C ILE A 25 -3.23 -8.63 9.81
N PHE A 26 -4.28 -8.75 8.99
CA PHE A 26 -5.05 -9.98 8.86
C PHE A 26 -4.20 -11.15 8.36
N PHE A 27 -3.41 -10.94 7.31
CA PHE A 27 -2.55 -11.97 6.75
C PHE A 27 -1.38 -12.28 7.66
N ALA A 28 -0.73 -11.28 8.27
CA ALA A 28 0.38 -11.49 9.20
C ALA A 28 -0.04 -12.29 10.44
N GLY A 29 -1.14 -11.90 11.10
CA GLY A 29 -1.68 -12.67 12.23
C GLY A 29 -2.04 -14.10 11.82
N GLY A 30 -2.58 -14.25 10.61
CA GLY A 30 -2.83 -15.55 10.00
C GLY A 30 -1.59 -16.40 9.71
N ALA A 31 -0.46 -15.77 9.42
CA ALA A 31 0.80 -16.41 9.12
C ALA A 31 1.57 -16.82 10.39
N MET A 32 1.36 -16.09 11.49
CA MET A 32 1.94 -16.38 12.80
C MET A 32 1.22 -17.54 13.52
N ASN A 33 0.00 -17.90 13.12
CA ASN A 33 -0.77 -18.97 13.74
C ASN A 33 -0.16 -20.37 13.48
N GLN A 34 0.48 -20.93 14.51
CA GLN A 34 1.15 -22.23 14.47
C GLN A 34 0.20 -23.42 14.24
N ALA A 35 -1.11 -23.27 14.49
CA ALA A 35 -2.09 -24.32 14.22
C ALA A 35 -2.28 -24.59 12.72
N ARG A 36 -1.76 -23.72 11.85
CA ARG A 36 -1.85 -23.86 10.38
C ARG A 36 -0.61 -24.52 9.80
N SER A 37 -0.80 -25.26 8.70
CA SER A 37 0.31 -25.85 7.95
C SER A 37 1.33 -24.80 7.52
N VAL A 38 2.59 -25.21 7.40
CA VAL A 38 3.71 -24.34 7.00
C VAL A 38 3.43 -23.66 5.65
N GLU A 39 2.84 -24.40 4.70
CA GLU A 39 2.51 -23.89 3.36
C GLU A 39 1.50 -22.73 3.42
N LEU A 40 0.41 -22.89 4.18
CA LEU A 40 -0.58 -21.83 4.36
C LEU A 40 0.00 -20.60 5.05
N ARG A 41 0.91 -20.80 6.02
CA ARG A 41 1.60 -19.70 6.69
C ARG A 41 2.51 -18.92 5.73
N ARG A 42 3.28 -19.61 4.89
CA ARG A 42 4.14 -18.97 3.87
C ARG A 42 3.32 -18.13 2.88
N ARG A 43 2.21 -18.68 2.37
CA ARG A 43 1.31 -17.93 1.49
C ARG A 43 0.76 -16.67 2.15
N ARG A 44 0.38 -16.75 3.43
CA ARG A 44 -0.09 -15.59 4.18
C ARG A 44 1.00 -14.56 4.43
N TRP A 45 2.22 -14.97 4.71
CA TRP A 45 3.37 -14.06 4.76
C TRP A 45 3.60 -13.35 3.43
N ALA A 46 3.50 -14.06 2.31
CA ALA A 46 3.61 -13.46 0.98
C ALA A 46 2.52 -12.40 0.73
N LEU A 47 1.26 -12.69 1.09
CA LEU A 47 0.16 -11.73 0.99
C LEU A 47 0.35 -10.51 1.90
N ALA A 48 0.81 -10.73 3.15
CA ALA A 48 1.13 -9.63 4.05
C ALA A 48 2.27 -8.74 3.50
N ALA A 49 3.30 -9.36 2.94
CA ALA A 49 4.41 -8.65 2.30
C ALA A 49 3.95 -7.86 1.07
N LEU A 50 3.02 -8.39 0.27
CA LEU A 50 2.42 -7.65 -0.85
C LEU A 50 1.62 -6.43 -0.38
N CYS A 51 0.87 -6.55 0.72
CA CYS A 51 0.15 -5.42 1.30
C CYS A 51 1.11 -4.30 1.75
N VAL A 52 2.15 -4.66 2.52
CA VAL A 52 3.15 -3.70 2.99
C VAL A 52 3.96 -3.12 1.84
N GLY A 53 4.37 -3.96 0.89
CA GLY A 53 5.10 -3.56 -0.31
C GLY A 53 4.30 -2.57 -1.16
N GLY A 54 2.99 -2.79 -1.31
CA GLY A 54 2.10 -1.86 -2.02
C GLY A 54 2.02 -0.49 -1.33
N ILE A 55 1.95 -0.45 0.00
CA ILE A 55 1.96 0.82 0.77
C ILE A 55 3.28 1.56 0.55
N VAL A 56 4.42 0.86 0.69
CA VAL A 56 5.76 1.46 0.49
C VAL A 56 5.92 1.96 -0.95
N ALA A 57 5.54 1.16 -1.95
CA ALA A 57 5.60 1.56 -3.35
C ALA A 57 4.77 2.82 -3.60
N SER A 58 3.54 2.88 -3.09
CA SER A 58 2.68 4.07 -3.19
C SER A 58 3.33 5.31 -2.54
N ALA A 59 3.88 5.16 -1.33
CA ALA A 59 4.57 6.25 -0.64
C ALA A 59 5.80 6.74 -1.40
N THR A 60 6.61 5.83 -1.95
CA THR A 60 7.79 6.19 -2.75
C THR A 60 7.42 6.91 -4.04
N LEU A 61 6.37 6.47 -4.73
CA LEU A 61 5.86 7.15 -5.92
C LEU A 61 5.38 8.56 -5.59
N GLY A 62 4.69 8.75 -4.46
CA GLY A 62 4.31 10.10 -3.99
C GLY A 62 5.53 10.97 -3.68
N PHE A 63 6.51 10.43 -2.93
CA PHE A 63 7.71 11.17 -2.52
C PHE A 63 8.61 11.57 -3.69
N VAL A 64 8.79 10.70 -4.68
CA VAL A 64 9.65 10.96 -5.84
C VAL A 64 8.88 11.66 -6.96
N GLY A 65 7.61 11.35 -7.13
CA GLY A 65 6.76 11.90 -8.19
C GLY A 65 6.50 13.40 -8.04
N ILE A 66 6.30 13.89 -6.82
CA ILE A 66 6.06 15.33 -6.59
C ILE A 66 7.28 16.17 -7.03
N PRO A 67 8.52 15.90 -6.55
CA PRO A 67 9.72 16.60 -7.02
C PRO A 67 9.94 16.48 -8.53
N ALA A 68 9.71 15.29 -9.11
CA ALA A 68 9.89 15.08 -10.55
C ALA A 68 8.92 15.93 -11.38
N MET A 69 7.65 16.02 -10.96
CA MET A 69 6.66 16.89 -11.61
C MET A 69 7.01 18.37 -11.46
N LEU A 70 7.46 18.79 -10.27
CA LEU A 70 7.90 20.18 -10.05
C LEU A 70 9.12 20.54 -10.89
N TYR A 71 10.09 19.63 -11.02
CA TYR A 71 11.26 19.82 -11.87
C TYR A 71 10.86 20.00 -13.34
N LEU A 72 10.01 19.11 -13.86
CA LEU A 72 9.50 19.20 -15.23
C LEU A 72 8.67 20.48 -15.47
N ALA A 73 7.92 20.94 -14.47
CA ALA A 73 7.16 22.19 -14.58
C ALA A 73 8.03 23.45 -14.51
N SER A 74 9.27 23.32 -14.03
CA SER A 74 10.24 24.44 -13.91
C SER A 74 11.16 24.60 -15.11
N GLN A 75 11.08 23.70 -16.10
CA GLN A 75 11.75 23.81 -17.40
C GLN A 75 10.87 24.59 -18.40
#